data_AF-A0A2H0L0A1-F1
#
_entry.id   AF-A0A2H0L0A1-F1
#
_cell.length_a   1.000
_cell.length_b   1.000
_cell.length_c   1.000
_cell.angle_alpha   90.00
_cell.angle_beta   90.00
_cell.angle_gamma   90.00
#
_symmetry.space_group_name_H-M   'P 1'
#
loop_
_entity.id
_entity.type
_entity.pdbx_description
1 polymer ?
#
loop_
_entity_poly.entity_id
_entity_poly.type
_entity_poly.pdbx_seq_one_letter_code
_entity_poly.pdbx_strand_id
1 'polypeptide(L)' 'MIHLVKNSKESNEKLVGRFLKKVQASRILTIAKDKQYFKKPLKKRGIRMAAVKREFYRAQREKQKYM' A
#
# COMPACT_ATOMS: atom_id res chain seq x y z
N MET A 1 -8.18 -7.12 11.46
CA MET A 1 -7.85 -8.56 11.43
C MET A 1 -8.31 -9.12 10.08
N ILE A 2 -7.52 -9.99 9.43
CA ILE A 2 -7.86 -10.53 8.10
C ILE A 2 -8.43 -11.93 8.28
N HIS A 3 -9.68 -12.13 7.86
CA HIS A 3 -10.36 -13.43 7.93
C HIS A 3 -10.45 -14.07 6.53
N LEU A 4 -10.12 -15.35 6.46
CA LEU A 4 -10.25 -16.16 5.26
C LEU A 4 -10.71 -17.57 5.65
N VAL A 5 -11.78 -18.04 5.00
CA VAL A 5 -12.31 -19.40 5.16
C VAL A 5 -11.90 -20.21 3.93
N LYS A 6 -11.39 -21.42 4.18
CA LYS A 6 -11.03 -22.37 3.13
C LYS A 6 -12.30 -22.98 2.53
N ASN A 7 -12.38 -22.98 1.20
CA ASN A 7 -13.43 -23.72 0.51
C ASN A 7 -12.97 -25.17 0.27
N SER A 8 -13.89 -26.13 0.34
CA SER A 8 -13.60 -27.57 0.15
C SER A 8 -13.01 -27.91 -1.23
N LYS A 9 -13.32 -27.10 -2.25
CA LYS A 9 -12.84 -27.27 -3.64
C LYS A 9 -11.59 -26.45 -3.97
N GLU A 10 -10.99 -25.77 -2.99
CA GLU A 10 -9.86 -24.86 -3.22
C GLU A 10 -8.51 -25.51 -2.89
N SER A 11 -7.54 -25.36 -3.80
CA SER A 11 -6.16 -25.74 -3.54
C SER A 11 -5.49 -24.77 -2.56
N ASN A 12 -4.53 -25.26 -1.77
CA ASN A 12 -3.85 -24.43 -0.76
C ASN A 12 -3.18 -23.18 -1.37
N GLU A 13 -2.64 -23.28 -2.59
CA GLU A 13 -2.02 -22.14 -3.29
C GLU A 13 -3.00 -21.01 -3.58
N LYS A 14 -4.23 -21.35 -4.02
CA LYS A 14 -5.29 -20.35 -4.28
C LYS A 14 -5.71 -19.65 -2.99
N LEU A 15 -5.79 -20.40 -1.88
CA LEU A 15 -6.07 -19.85 -0.57
C LEU A 15 -4.99 -18.86 -0.13
N VAL A 16 -3.71 -19.22 -0.25
CA VAL A 16 -2.58 -18.32 0.05
C VAL A 16 -2.62 -17.09 -0.83
N GLY A 17 -2.88 -17.23 -2.13
CA GLY A 17 -3.02 -16.11 -3.06
C GLY A 17 -4.13 -15.12 -2.64
N ARG A 18 -5.29 -15.62 -2.22
CA ARG A 18 -6.38 -14.78 -1.69
C ARG A 18 -6.00 -14.09 -0.38
N PHE A 19 -5.32 -14.80 0.52
CA PHE A 19 -4.83 -14.22 1.76
C PHE A 19 -3.89 -13.05 1.47
N LEU A 20 -2.90 -13.26 0.59
CA LEU A 20 -1.95 -12.21 0.20
C LEU A 20 -2.66 -10.99 -0.42
N LYS A 21 -3.65 -11.21 -1.29
CA LYS A 21 -4.46 -10.11 -1.85
C LYS A 21 -5.21 -9.34 -0.75
N LYS A 22 -5.81 -10.02 0.23
CA LYS A 22 -6.47 -9.36 1.37
C LYS A 22 -5.47 -8.59 2.26
N VAL A 23 -4.27 -9.15 2.49
CA VAL A 23 -3.19 -8.47 3.22
C VAL A 23 -2.78 -7.19 2.51
N GLN A 24 -2.52 -7.26 1.20
CA GLN A 24 -2.16 -6.09 0.39
C GLN A 24 -3.27 -5.04 0.39
N ALA A 25 -4.53 -5.44 0.20
CA ALA A 25 -5.68 -4.54 0.22
C ALA A 25 -5.84 -3.82 1.57
N SER A 26 -5.60 -4.54 2.68
CA SER A 26 -5.69 -3.96 4.03
C SER A 26 -4.57 -2.97 4.37
N ARG A 27 -3.47 -2.96 3.59
CA ARG A 27 -2.26 -2.15 3.83
C ARG A 27 -1.66 -2.29 5.23
N ILE A 28 -2.00 -3.36 5.95
CA ILE A 28 -1.61 -3.54 7.36
C ILE A 28 -0.09 -3.56 7.55
N LEU A 29 0.64 -4.14 6.59
CA LEU A 29 2.11 -4.18 6.61
C LEU A 29 2.72 -2.78 6.46
N THR A 30 2.17 -1.94 5.58
CA THR A 30 2.62 -0.55 5.40
C THR A 30 2.38 0.26 6.67
N ILE A 31 1.18 0.13 7.25
CA ILE A 31 0.82 0.82 8.49
C ILE A 31 1.72 0.37 9.65
N ALA A 32 1.96 -0.93 9.78
CA ALA A 32 2.84 -1.47 10.82
C ALA A 32 4.28 -0.94 10.67
N LYS A 33 4.82 -0.94 9.44
CA LYS A 33 6.15 -0.39 9.15
C LYS A 33 6.23 1.11 9.43
N ASP A 34 5.18 1.87 9.12
CA ASP A 34 5.14 3.30 9.41
C ASP A 34 5.08 3.61 10.92
N LYS A 35 4.44 2.73 11.70
CA LYS A 35 4.34 2.81 13.15
C LYS A 35 5.53 2.18 13.89
N GLN A 36 6.46 1.53 13.18
CA GLN A 36 7.62 0.87 13.78
C GLN A 36 8.48 1.85 14.60
N TYR A 37 8.56 3.11 14.18
CA TYR A 37 9.33 4.15 14.85
C TYR A 37 8.48 5.40 15.06
N PHE A 38 8.75 6.12 16.15
CA PHE A 38 8.16 7.44 16.37
C PHE A 38 8.66 8.44 15.32
N LYS A 39 7.73 9.13 14.65
CA LYS A 39 8.02 10.19 13.69
C LYS A 39 7.42 11.49 14.20
N LYS A 40 8.24 12.54 14.31
CA LYS A 40 7.73 13.89 14.59
C LYS A 40 6.83 14.35 13.43
N PRO A 41 5.75 15.11 13.70
CA PRO A 41 4.91 15.65 12.65
C PRO A 41 5.73 16.53 11.69
N LEU A 42 5.42 16.43 10.39
CA LEU A 42 6.12 17.21 9.36
C LEU A 42 5.81 18.70 9.52
N LYS A 43 6.85 19.54 9.40
CA LYS A 43 6.69 21.00 9.31
C LYS A 43 6.03 21.37 7.98
N LYS A 44 5.41 22.57 7.90
CA LYS A 44 4.76 23.11 6.68
C LYS A 44 5.62 22.97 5.41
N ARG A 45 6.93 23.25 5.50
CA ARG A 45 7.88 23.08 4.38
C ARG A 45 7.96 21.63 3.88
N GLY A 46 8.02 20.66 4.79
CA GLY A 46 8.07 19.24 4.44
C GLY A 46 6.79 18.76 3.76
N ILE A 47 5.63 19.22 4.25
CA ILE A 47 4.32 18.93 3.64
C ILE A 47 4.28 19.47 2.20
N ARG A 48 4.73 20.70 1.98
CA ARG A 48 4.78 21.32 0.65
C ARG A 48 5.70 20.55 -0.31
N MET A 49 6.91 20.22 0.12
CA MET A 49 7.83 19.43 -0.70
C MET A 49 7.27 18.05 -1.07
N ALA A 50 6.58 17.39 -0.13
CA ALA A 50 5.92 16.11 -0.39
C ALA A 50 4.73 16.23 -1.35
N ALA A 51 4.01 17.36 -1.33
CA ALA A 51 2.94 17.63 -2.29
C ALA A 51 3.49 17.82 -3.71
N VAL A 52 4.51 18.66 -3.87
CA VAL A 52 5.18 18.90 -5.17
C VAL A 52 5.73 17.61 -5.76
N LYS A 53 6.41 16.78 -4.94
CA LYS A 53 6.91 15.47 -5.41
C LYS A 53 5.77 14.54 -5.84
N ARG A 54 4.64 14.52 -5.12
CA ARG A 54 3.48 13.68 -5.49
C ARG A 54 2.90 14.09 -6.83
N GLU A 55 2.83 15.39 -7.10
CA GLU A 55 2.37 15.93 -8.39
C GLU A 55 3.33 15.56 -9.52
N PHE A 56 4.64 15.74 -9.32
CA PHE A 56 5.67 15.31 -10.26
C PHE A 56 5.54 13.83 -10.65
N TYR A 57 5.42 12.92 -9.67
CA TYR A 57 5.25 11.49 -9.96
C TYR A 57 3.88 11.14 -10.55
N ARG A 58 2.83 11.94 -10.33
CA ARG A 58 1.55 11.76 -11.04
C ARG A 58 1.71 12.09 -12.52
N ALA A 59 2.29 13.24 -12.83
CA ALA A 59 2.54 13.66 -14.21
C ALA A 59 3.46 12.67 -14.96
N GLN A 60 4.51 12.15 -14.31
CA GLN A 60 5.36 11.11 -14.92
C GLN A 60 4.60 9.83 -15.24
N ARG A 61 3.74 9.35 -14.33
CA ARG A 61 2.93 8.14 -14.58
C ARG A 61 1.89 8.34 -15.66
N GLU A 62 1.30 9.52 -15.77
CA GLU A 62 0.39 9.83 -16.86
C GLU A 62 1.12 9.80 -18.21
N LYS A 63 2.29 10.42 -18.31
CA LYS A 63 3.12 10.34 -19.53
C LYS A 63 3.46 8.90 -19.91
N GLN A 64 3.89 8.08 -18.95
CA GLN A 64 4.19 6.66 -19.16
C GLN A 64 2.97 5.81 -19.54
N LYS A 65 1.74 6.28 -19.29
CA LYS A 65 0.53 5.54 -19.66
C LYS A 65 0.25 5.60 -21.17
N TYR A 66 0.73 6.65 -21.83
CA TYR A 66 0.47 6.93 -23.24
C TYR A 66 1.70 6.74 -24.16
N MET A 67 2.84 6.33 -23.60
CA MET A 67 4.03 5.88 -24.34
C MET A 67 4.14 4.37 -24.24
#